data_AF-A0A090QUU1-F1
#
_entry.id   AF-A0A090QUU1-F1
#
_cell.length_a   1.000
_cell.length_b   1.000
_cell.length_c   1.000
_cell.angle_alpha   90.00
_cell.angle_beta   90.00
_cell.angle_gamma   90.00
#
_symmetry.space_group_name_H-M   'P 1'
#
loop_
_entity.id
_entity.type
_entity.pdbx_description
1 polymer ?
#
loop_
_entity_poly.entity_id
_entity_poly.type
_entity_poly.pdbx_seq_one_letter_code
_entity_poly.pdbx_strand_id
1 'polypeptide(L)'
;MGQPAARISDMHLCPKVTSKVPHVGGPVAAGSGNVFIGGMPAARKGDKLVCVGPPDSISGGSSTVFINGKPAARMGDSTSHGGVIVAGMPTVLIGDQSYSVPKGPKPTSSSGEASAFTPIASREASATSSSNSLLDLPADQFSATSSQVPPEEKGMGLAMKDQYGKPYSGCCYEISAGGKTEEGKTTGSGVINLEPFKSEEEVMIKYWPDPADKENFQKMIVVMDQLEPIDSPKGLQQRLSNLALSSADIDGNLVGITCRDLKAMQFDRNFAFTGDVNTETKAWLEENEKE
;
A
#
# COMPACT_ATOMS: atom_id res chain seq x y z
N MET A 1 -18.06 12.50 14.01
CA MET A 1 -16.78 13.03 13.50
C MET A 1 -15.85 11.86 13.24
N GLY A 2 -14.92 12.00 12.29
CA GLY A 2 -13.87 11.00 12.07
C GLY A 2 -12.93 10.89 13.27
N GLN A 3 -12.54 9.66 13.62
CA GLN A 3 -11.50 9.38 14.61
C GLN A 3 -10.26 8.83 13.90
N PRO A 4 -9.05 9.10 14.41
CA PRO A 4 -7.80 8.54 13.87
C PRO A 4 -7.88 7.02 13.69
N ALA A 5 -7.51 6.52 12.52
CA ALA A 5 -7.54 5.10 12.21
C ALA A 5 -6.45 4.34 12.98
N ALA A 6 -6.80 3.21 13.60
CA ALA A 6 -5.86 2.38 14.33
C ALA A 6 -5.12 1.40 13.39
N ARG A 7 -3.90 1.06 13.76
CA ARG A 7 -2.95 0.25 12.99
C ARG A 7 -2.24 -0.73 13.89
N ILE A 8 -1.50 -1.68 13.30
CA ILE A 8 -0.52 -2.46 14.07
C ILE A 8 0.41 -1.48 14.82
N SER A 9 0.89 -1.90 16.00
CA SER A 9 1.71 -1.10 16.93
C SER A 9 0.99 0.01 17.70
N ASP A 10 -0.20 0.46 17.29
CA ASP A 10 -0.94 1.45 18.06
C ASP A 10 -1.34 0.89 19.43
N MET A 11 -1.15 1.68 20.49
CA MET A 11 -1.29 1.23 21.87
C MET A 11 -2.74 1.22 22.32
N HIS A 12 -3.08 0.28 23.20
CA HIS A 12 -4.32 0.31 23.98
C HIS A 12 -4.03 0.47 25.47
N LEU A 13 -5.01 0.94 26.22
CA LEU A 13 -5.03 0.87 27.68
C LEU A 13 -5.93 -0.29 28.10
N CYS A 14 -5.47 -1.10 29.05
CA CYS A 14 -6.21 -2.24 29.57
C CYS A 14 -6.47 -2.05 31.07
N PRO A 15 -7.73 -1.86 31.51
CA PRO A 15 -8.07 -1.66 32.92
C PRO A 15 -8.27 -2.99 33.68
N LYS A 16 -8.24 -4.13 32.97
CA LYS A 16 -8.57 -5.42 33.57
C LYS A 16 -7.52 -5.83 34.59
N VAL A 17 -7.97 -6.54 35.60
CA VAL A 17 -7.10 -7.16 36.61
C VAL A 17 -7.43 -8.64 36.63
N THR A 18 -6.41 -9.49 36.53
CA THR A 18 -6.57 -10.93 36.75
C THR A 18 -5.97 -11.26 38.11
N SER A 19 -6.84 -11.68 39.04
CA SER A 19 -6.48 -11.91 40.45
C SER A 19 -5.87 -10.66 41.10
N LYS A 20 -4.56 -10.65 41.37
CA LYS A 20 -3.84 -9.51 41.96
C LYS A 20 -2.90 -8.82 40.97
N VAL A 21 -2.86 -9.27 39.71
CA VAL A 21 -1.96 -8.74 38.69
C VAL A 21 -2.75 -7.81 37.77
N PRO A 22 -2.47 -6.50 37.78
CA PRO A 22 -3.10 -5.57 36.84
C PRO A 22 -2.59 -5.86 35.43
N HIS A 23 -3.49 -5.83 34.47
CA HIS A 23 -3.08 -5.87 33.08
C HIS A 23 -2.40 -4.55 32.71
N VAL A 24 -1.50 -4.62 31.73
CA VAL A 24 -0.93 -3.44 31.09
C VAL A 24 -1.21 -3.55 29.61
N GLY A 25 -1.85 -2.52 29.05
CA GLY A 25 -2.15 -2.48 27.63
C GLY A 25 -0.88 -2.30 26.80
N GLY A 26 -0.86 -2.91 25.63
CA GLY A 26 0.26 -2.90 24.69
C GLY A 26 -0.21 -2.70 23.24
N PRO A 27 0.66 -2.93 22.26
CA PRO A 27 0.36 -2.65 20.86
C PRO A 27 -0.72 -3.57 20.29
N VAL A 28 -1.41 -3.10 19.25
CA VAL A 28 -2.11 -3.96 18.31
C VAL A 28 -1.09 -4.91 17.66
N ALA A 29 -1.34 -6.22 17.75
CA ALA A 29 -0.43 -7.28 17.33
C ALA A 29 -0.74 -7.85 15.94
N ALA A 30 -1.96 -7.67 15.46
CA ALA A 30 -2.42 -8.15 14.17
C ALA A 30 -3.24 -7.07 13.45
N GLY A 31 -3.21 -7.08 12.13
CA GLY A 31 -3.96 -6.16 11.30
C GLY A 31 -4.39 -6.80 9.98
N SER A 32 -4.78 -5.97 9.03
CA SER A 32 -5.02 -6.38 7.65
C SER A 32 -3.74 -6.89 6.99
N GLY A 33 -3.87 -7.93 6.17
CA GLY A 33 -2.75 -8.45 5.37
C GLY A 33 -2.48 -7.66 4.08
N ASN A 34 -3.38 -6.75 3.69
CA ASN A 34 -3.30 -6.05 2.41
C ASN A 34 -3.80 -4.60 2.43
N VAL A 35 -4.32 -4.10 3.55
CA VAL A 35 -4.71 -2.70 3.71
C VAL A 35 -3.79 -2.03 4.71
N PHE A 36 -3.10 -1.00 4.25
CA PHE A 36 -2.09 -0.27 5.01
C PHE A 36 -2.53 1.18 5.21
N ILE A 37 -2.32 1.71 6.41
CA ILE A 37 -2.62 3.09 6.78
C ILE A 37 -1.31 3.73 7.24
N GLY A 38 -0.83 4.73 6.52
CA GLY A 38 0.49 5.32 6.79
C GLY A 38 1.61 4.27 6.83
N GLY A 39 1.59 3.34 5.87
CA GLY A 39 2.60 2.28 5.71
C GLY A 39 2.44 1.07 6.65
N MET A 40 1.50 1.08 7.59
CA MET A 40 1.34 0.00 8.57
C MET A 40 -0.01 -0.72 8.42
N PRO A 41 -0.07 -2.06 8.60
CA PRO A 41 -1.32 -2.83 8.58
C PRO A 41 -2.46 -2.19 9.37
N ALA A 42 -3.61 -2.00 8.74
CA ALA A 42 -4.79 -1.42 9.37
C ALA A 42 -5.39 -2.36 10.43
N ALA A 43 -5.72 -1.85 11.61
CA ALA A 43 -6.34 -2.62 12.67
C ALA A 43 -7.85 -2.73 12.46
N ARG A 44 -8.44 -3.88 12.81
CA ARG A 44 -9.86 -4.18 12.63
C ARG A 44 -10.43 -4.80 13.88
N LYS A 45 -11.76 -4.75 14.02
CA LYS A 45 -12.47 -5.50 15.05
C LYS A 45 -12.09 -6.98 15.01
N GLY A 46 -11.76 -7.53 16.18
CA GLY A 46 -11.34 -8.90 16.39
C GLY A 46 -9.83 -9.14 16.25
N ASP A 47 -9.06 -8.18 15.73
CA ASP A 47 -7.61 -8.28 15.69
C ASP A 47 -7.04 -8.27 17.12
N LYS A 48 -5.91 -8.97 17.30
CA LYS A 48 -5.31 -9.25 18.61
C LYS A 48 -4.44 -8.10 19.09
N LEU A 49 -4.38 -7.93 20.41
CA LEU A 49 -3.60 -6.92 21.11
C LEU A 49 -2.65 -7.61 22.09
N VAL A 50 -1.43 -7.08 22.21
CA VAL A 50 -0.50 -7.51 23.26
C VAL A 50 -0.94 -6.90 24.58
N CYS A 51 -1.01 -7.71 25.63
CA CYS A 51 -1.36 -7.27 26.97
C CYS A 51 -0.50 -8.01 27.99
N VAL A 52 -0.13 -7.36 29.10
CA VAL A 52 0.51 -8.05 30.23
C VAL A 52 -0.57 -8.84 30.97
N GLY A 53 -0.78 -10.07 30.52
CA GLY A 53 -1.90 -10.94 30.86
C GLY A 53 -2.23 -11.83 29.65
N PRO A 54 -3.42 -12.44 29.58
CA PRO A 54 -3.89 -13.04 28.33
C PRO A 54 -3.91 -12.00 27.20
N PRO A 55 -3.72 -12.39 25.93
CA PRO A 55 -3.90 -11.50 24.80
C PRO A 55 -5.30 -10.88 24.78
N ASP A 56 -5.38 -9.57 24.51
CA ASP A 56 -6.65 -8.89 24.33
C ASP A 56 -7.05 -8.89 22.83
N SER A 57 -8.25 -8.43 22.52
CA SER A 57 -8.70 -8.19 21.15
C SER A 57 -9.56 -6.95 21.05
N ILE A 58 -9.51 -6.31 19.89
CA ILE A 58 -10.34 -5.15 19.58
C ILE A 58 -11.81 -5.59 19.51
N SER A 59 -12.68 -4.98 20.30
CA SER A 59 -14.12 -5.29 20.35
C SER A 59 -14.98 -4.24 19.65
N GLY A 60 -14.51 -2.98 19.62
CA GLY A 60 -15.11 -1.86 18.90
C GLY A 60 -14.61 -1.70 17.46
N GLY A 61 -15.23 -0.80 16.71
CA GLY A 61 -14.91 -0.49 15.32
C GLY A 61 -15.91 0.50 14.71
N SER A 62 -15.62 1.01 13.52
CA SER A 62 -16.55 1.83 12.74
C SER A 62 -17.82 1.05 12.37
N SER A 63 -18.96 1.74 12.34
CA SER A 63 -20.22 1.15 11.88
C SER A 63 -20.41 1.22 10.36
N THR A 64 -19.63 2.06 9.69
CA THR A 64 -19.77 2.35 8.25
C THR A 64 -18.58 1.91 7.40
N VAL A 65 -17.38 1.82 7.99
CA VAL A 65 -16.15 1.48 7.27
C VAL A 65 -15.66 0.09 7.66
N PHE A 66 -15.47 -0.75 6.65
CA PHE A 66 -15.03 -2.13 6.78
C PHE A 66 -13.73 -2.35 6.03
N ILE A 67 -12.79 -3.07 6.66
CA ILE A 67 -11.52 -3.49 6.06
C ILE A 67 -11.48 -5.01 6.11
N ASN A 68 -11.33 -5.66 4.95
CA ASN A 68 -11.48 -7.12 4.78
C ASN A 68 -12.75 -7.70 5.43
N GLY A 69 -13.89 -7.02 5.26
CA GLY A 69 -15.17 -7.45 5.80
C GLY A 69 -15.32 -7.31 7.33
N LYS A 70 -14.34 -6.74 8.04
CA LYS A 70 -14.41 -6.46 9.47
C LYS A 70 -14.47 -4.95 9.72
N PRO A 71 -15.22 -4.47 10.72
CA PRO A 71 -15.21 -3.06 11.11
C PRO A 71 -13.79 -2.52 11.32
N ALA A 72 -13.47 -1.37 10.71
CA ALA A 72 -12.18 -0.72 10.87
C ALA A 72 -12.03 -0.17 12.31
N ALA A 73 -10.90 -0.42 12.95
CA ALA A 73 -10.63 0.05 14.31
C ALA A 73 -10.06 1.48 14.30
N ARG A 74 -10.34 2.23 15.35
CA ARG A 74 -10.02 3.65 15.51
C ARG A 74 -9.53 3.94 16.92
N MET A 75 -8.84 5.06 17.09
CA MET A 75 -8.53 5.60 18.40
C MET A 75 -9.83 5.87 19.17
N GLY A 76 -9.96 5.25 20.34
CA GLY A 76 -11.16 5.29 21.19
C GLY A 76 -12.04 4.05 21.09
N ASP A 77 -11.83 3.17 20.12
CA ASP A 77 -12.60 1.93 20.03
C ASP A 77 -12.25 0.97 21.17
N SER A 78 -13.27 0.28 21.68
CA SER A 78 -13.15 -0.60 22.86
C SER A 78 -12.35 -1.88 22.58
N THR A 79 -11.78 -2.43 23.64
CA THR A 79 -11.13 -3.76 23.64
C THR A 79 -11.93 -4.76 24.48
N SER A 80 -11.60 -6.05 24.37
CA SER A 80 -12.34 -7.13 25.02
C SER A 80 -12.07 -7.19 26.53
N HIS A 81 -10.95 -6.62 26.98
CA HIS A 81 -10.65 -6.41 28.39
C HIS A 81 -11.29 -5.14 28.97
N GLY A 82 -12.19 -4.49 28.23
CA GLY A 82 -12.85 -3.25 28.68
C GLY A 82 -11.98 -2.01 28.55
N GLY A 83 -10.86 -2.13 27.84
CA GLY A 83 -9.95 -1.05 27.51
C GLY A 83 -10.35 -0.27 26.27
N VAL A 84 -9.45 0.62 25.84
CA VAL A 84 -9.61 1.40 24.61
C VAL A 84 -8.28 1.55 23.88
N ILE A 85 -8.33 1.65 22.56
CA ILE A 85 -7.18 2.04 21.74
C ILE A 85 -6.91 3.53 21.97
N VAL A 86 -5.66 3.91 22.27
CA VAL A 86 -5.28 5.29 22.62
C VAL A 86 -4.37 5.97 21.61
N ALA A 87 -3.97 5.25 20.55
CA ALA A 87 -3.20 5.79 19.44
C ALA A 87 -3.85 5.44 18.10
N GLY A 88 -3.56 6.26 17.09
CA GLY A 88 -4.02 6.05 15.72
C GLY A 88 -3.30 7.01 14.78
N MET A 89 -3.46 6.84 13.48
CA MET A 89 -2.89 7.73 12.48
C MET A 89 -3.69 9.04 12.40
N PRO A 90 -3.13 10.19 12.81
CA PRO A 90 -3.90 11.43 12.92
C PRO A 90 -4.36 11.99 11.56
N THR A 91 -3.67 11.64 10.47
CA THR A 91 -4.01 12.10 9.11
C THR A 91 -5.07 11.26 8.43
N VAL A 92 -5.42 10.08 8.96
CA VAL A 92 -6.44 9.20 8.39
C VAL A 92 -7.57 9.07 9.38
N LEU A 93 -8.68 9.75 9.08
CA LEU A 93 -9.84 9.81 9.97
C LEU A 93 -10.96 8.89 9.45
N ILE A 94 -11.30 7.88 10.24
CA ILE A 94 -12.40 6.95 9.97
C ILE A 94 -13.56 7.32 10.89
N GLY A 95 -14.76 7.50 10.35
CA GLY A 95 -15.92 7.80 11.18
C GLY A 95 -17.23 7.68 10.46
N ASP A 96 -18.28 7.56 11.26
CA ASP A 96 -19.64 7.29 10.80
C ASP A 96 -20.36 8.60 10.47
N GLN A 97 -19.66 9.55 9.87
CA GLN A 97 -20.33 10.75 9.36
C GLN A 97 -21.26 10.33 8.24
N SER A 98 -22.56 10.44 8.51
CA SER A 98 -23.57 10.54 7.48
C SER A 98 -23.23 11.75 6.62
N TYR A 99 -22.59 11.51 5.48
CA TYR A 99 -22.75 12.44 4.37
C TYR A 99 -24.22 12.35 3.98
N SER A 100 -25.03 13.32 4.43
CA SER A 100 -26.34 13.55 3.83
C SER A 100 -26.08 13.96 2.39
N VAL A 101 -26.06 12.98 1.48
CA VAL A 101 -26.18 13.25 0.06
C VAL A 101 -27.47 14.06 -0.08
N PRO A 102 -27.44 15.31 -0.60
CA PRO A 102 -28.68 16.00 -0.93
C PRO A 102 -29.48 15.06 -1.83
N LYS A 103 -30.71 14.75 -1.42
CA LYS A 103 -31.58 13.77 -2.04
C LYS A 103 -31.72 14.08 -3.53
N GLY A 104 -30.87 13.48 -4.36
CA GLY A 104 -31.10 13.36 -5.79
C GLY A 104 -32.44 12.64 -6.01
N PRO A 105 -33.09 12.85 -7.17
CA PRO A 105 -34.41 12.30 -7.42
C PRO A 105 -34.42 10.81 -7.12
N LYS A 106 -35.33 10.44 -6.21
CA LYS A 106 -35.57 9.07 -5.73
C LYS A 106 -35.68 8.13 -6.95
N PRO A 107 -34.86 7.07 -7.08
CA PRO A 107 -35.15 6.03 -8.06
C PRO A 107 -36.54 5.48 -7.72
N THR A 108 -37.44 5.57 -8.69
CA THR A 108 -38.82 5.11 -8.57
C THR A 108 -38.79 3.63 -8.23
N SER A 109 -39.34 3.32 -7.06
CA SER A 109 -39.60 1.97 -6.58
C SER A 109 -40.47 1.23 -7.61
N SER A 110 -39.91 0.21 -8.26
CA SER A 110 -40.73 -0.91 -8.74
C SER A 110 -40.59 -2.03 -7.71
N SER A 111 -41.72 -2.31 -7.08
CA SER A 111 -41.97 -3.41 -6.17
C SER A 111 -41.75 -4.74 -6.87
N GLY A 112 -40.78 -5.52 -6.36
CA GLY A 112 -40.55 -6.91 -6.73
C GLY A 112 -39.99 -7.64 -5.52
N GLU A 113 -40.90 -8.15 -4.71
CA GLU A 113 -40.83 -9.19 -3.68
C GLU A 113 -39.45 -9.65 -3.16
N ALA A 114 -39.30 -9.51 -1.84
CA ALA A 114 -38.19 -10.04 -1.07
C ALA A 114 -38.12 -11.58 -1.20
N SER A 115 -37.13 -12.09 -1.95
CA SER A 115 -36.72 -13.48 -1.86
C SER A 115 -35.54 -13.59 -0.92
N ALA A 116 -35.76 -14.27 0.21
CA ALA A 116 -34.76 -14.61 1.20
C ALA A 116 -33.53 -15.27 0.54
N PHE A 117 -32.35 -14.69 0.74
CA PHE A 117 -31.09 -15.38 0.48
C PHE A 117 -30.79 -16.27 1.69
N THR A 118 -31.13 -17.55 1.57
CA THR A 118 -30.68 -18.62 2.46
C THR A 118 -29.15 -18.73 2.44
N PRO A 119 -28.48 -18.96 3.59
CA PRO A 119 -27.06 -19.26 3.60
C PRO A 119 -26.81 -20.61 2.94
N ILE A 120 -25.91 -20.66 1.96
CA ILE A 120 -25.42 -21.92 1.41
C ILE A 120 -24.61 -22.60 2.52
N ALA A 121 -25.14 -23.75 2.92
CA ALA A 121 -24.58 -24.65 3.90
C ALA A 121 -23.15 -25.05 3.56
N SER A 122 -22.37 -25.16 4.64
CA SER A 122 -21.17 -25.95 4.78
C SER A 122 -21.27 -27.24 3.97
N ARG A 123 -20.34 -27.44 3.04
CA ARG A 123 -19.98 -28.77 2.57
C ARG A 123 -18.76 -29.22 3.37
N GLU A 124 -19.03 -30.07 4.36
CA GLU A 124 -18.07 -31.04 4.84
C GLU A 124 -17.69 -31.98 3.70
N ALA A 125 -16.39 -32.17 3.50
CA ALA A 125 -15.86 -33.43 2.98
C ALA A 125 -15.04 -34.05 4.11
N SER A 126 -15.60 -35.12 4.65
CA SER A 126 -15.01 -35.96 5.68
C SER A 126 -13.95 -36.89 5.09
N ALA A 127 -13.08 -37.36 6.00
CA ALA A 127 -12.21 -38.53 5.92
C ALA A 127 -10.86 -38.30 5.18
N THR A 128 -9.70 -38.73 5.67
CA THR A 128 -9.35 -39.80 6.61
C THR A 128 -7.99 -39.51 7.25
N SER A 129 -7.85 -39.94 8.51
CA SER A 129 -6.58 -40.17 9.19
C SER A 129 -5.65 -41.08 8.38
N SER A 130 -4.42 -40.64 8.12
CA SER A 130 -3.30 -41.52 7.78
C SER A 130 -2.01 -40.83 8.19
N SER A 131 -1.47 -41.29 9.32
CA SER A 131 -0.07 -41.10 9.72
C SER A 131 0.86 -41.60 8.61
N ASN A 132 1.80 -40.76 8.17
CA ASN A 132 3.07 -41.14 7.52
C ASN A 132 4.01 -39.92 7.68
N SER A 133 4.89 -39.96 8.68
CA SER A 133 6.30 -40.35 8.54
C SER A 133 7.08 -39.44 7.58
N LEU A 134 7.94 -38.61 8.17
CA LEU A 134 9.10 -37.98 7.54
C LEU A 134 9.92 -39.04 6.78
N LEU A 135 10.41 -38.68 5.58
CA LEU A 135 11.23 -39.44 4.61
C LEU A 135 10.45 -40.08 3.46
N ASP A 136 10.07 -39.28 2.46
CA ASP A 136 10.38 -39.52 1.03
C ASP A 136 9.71 -38.45 0.15
N LEU A 137 10.49 -37.59 -0.49
CA LEU A 137 10.06 -36.83 -1.66
C LEU A 137 11.15 -36.95 -2.74
N PRO A 138 10.80 -37.41 -3.96
CA PRO A 138 11.75 -37.60 -5.05
C PRO A 138 12.29 -36.27 -5.55
N ALA A 139 13.62 -36.17 -5.61
CA ALA A 139 14.34 -35.13 -6.31
C ALA A 139 14.18 -35.33 -7.82
N ASP A 140 13.23 -34.63 -8.45
CA ASP A 140 13.31 -34.17 -9.85
C ASP A 140 11.98 -33.56 -10.30
N GLN A 141 11.71 -32.31 -9.93
CA GLN A 141 10.86 -31.39 -10.71
C GLN A 141 11.32 -29.93 -10.51
N PHE A 142 12.61 -29.66 -10.70
CA PHE A 142 13.08 -28.34 -11.12
C PHE A 142 13.41 -28.40 -12.60
N SER A 143 12.38 -28.46 -13.45
CA SER A 143 12.57 -28.18 -14.86
C SER A 143 12.59 -26.66 -15.02
N ALA A 144 13.80 -26.13 -15.03
CA ALA A 144 14.14 -24.78 -15.45
C ALA A 144 13.44 -24.48 -16.78
N THR A 145 12.33 -23.76 -16.73
CA THR A 145 11.77 -23.14 -17.92
C THR A 145 12.47 -21.81 -18.08
N SER A 146 13.63 -21.92 -18.74
CA SER A 146 14.26 -20.91 -19.59
C SER A 146 13.90 -19.46 -19.29
N SER A 147 14.79 -18.80 -18.55
CA SER A 147 15.04 -17.36 -18.65
C SER A 147 15.20 -16.98 -20.13
N GLN A 148 14.12 -16.59 -20.78
CA GLN A 148 14.20 -15.75 -21.97
C GLN A 148 14.15 -14.31 -21.45
N VAL A 149 15.34 -13.71 -21.39
CA VAL A 149 15.51 -12.25 -21.31
C VAL A 149 14.67 -11.65 -22.46
N PRO A 150 13.64 -10.84 -22.17
CA PRO A 150 12.91 -10.12 -23.21
C PRO A 150 13.89 -9.25 -24.02
N PRO A 151 13.64 -9.04 -25.32
CA PRO A 151 14.58 -8.37 -26.22
C PRO A 151 15.03 -7.04 -25.63
N GLU A 152 16.33 -6.72 -25.74
CA GLU A 152 16.88 -5.40 -25.43
C GLU A 152 15.97 -4.33 -26.03
N GLU A 153 15.18 -3.67 -25.19
CA GLU A 153 14.34 -2.55 -25.58
C GLU A 153 15.28 -1.35 -25.76
N LYS A 154 15.87 -1.25 -26.95
CA LYS A 154 16.72 -0.13 -27.31
C LYS A 154 15.84 1.10 -27.49
N GLY A 155 15.96 2.01 -26.53
CA GLY A 155 15.28 3.30 -26.52
C GLY A 155 15.24 3.90 -25.13
N MET A 156 14.67 5.09 -25.01
CA MET A 156 14.36 5.66 -23.70
C MET A 156 13.03 5.12 -23.22
N GLY A 157 13.02 4.41 -22.09
CA GLY A 157 11.82 3.82 -21.53
C GLY A 157 11.86 3.81 -20.01
N LEU A 158 10.69 3.70 -19.41
CA LEU A 158 10.53 3.64 -17.96
C LEU A 158 10.07 2.25 -17.53
N ALA A 159 10.93 1.56 -16.78
CA ALA A 159 10.65 0.21 -16.31
C ALA A 159 9.74 0.22 -15.07
N MET A 160 8.49 -0.22 -15.24
CA MET A 160 7.53 -0.35 -14.14
C MET A 160 7.67 -1.72 -13.48
N LYS A 161 8.09 -1.73 -12.21
CA LYS A 161 8.20 -2.94 -11.38
C LYS A 161 7.48 -2.77 -10.05
N ASP A 162 6.98 -3.86 -9.48
CA ASP A 162 6.48 -3.88 -8.11
C ASP A 162 7.62 -3.87 -7.08
N GLN A 163 7.28 -3.78 -5.80
CA GLN A 163 8.24 -3.77 -4.69
C GLN A 163 9.11 -5.04 -4.58
N TYR A 164 8.73 -6.12 -5.27
CA TYR A 164 9.46 -7.38 -5.34
C TYR A 164 10.26 -7.52 -6.64
N GLY A 165 10.31 -6.46 -7.47
CA GLY A 165 11.01 -6.43 -8.74
C GLY A 165 10.26 -7.12 -9.89
N LYS A 166 9.00 -7.53 -9.68
CA LYS A 166 8.21 -8.15 -10.74
C LYS A 166 7.70 -7.06 -11.69
N PRO A 167 7.87 -7.21 -13.02
CA PRO A 167 7.45 -6.19 -13.96
C PRO A 167 5.92 -6.08 -14.04
N TYR A 168 5.42 -4.85 -14.11
CA TYR A 168 4.04 -4.55 -14.46
C TYR A 168 3.85 -4.74 -15.97
N SER A 169 3.73 -5.98 -16.41
CA SER A 169 3.59 -6.31 -17.84
C SER A 169 2.15 -6.20 -18.33
N GLY A 170 1.96 -5.61 -19.51
CA GLY A 170 0.66 -5.49 -20.18
C GLY A 170 -0.31 -4.48 -19.54
N CYS A 171 0.17 -3.67 -18.59
CA CYS A 171 -0.59 -2.60 -17.96
C CYS A 171 -0.85 -1.49 -18.97
N CYS A 172 -2.08 -0.98 -19.01
CA CYS A 172 -2.42 0.18 -19.83
C CYS A 172 -1.77 1.42 -19.22
N TYR A 173 -1.32 2.33 -20.08
CA TYR A 173 -0.84 3.64 -19.67
C TYR A 173 -1.30 4.73 -20.65
N GLU A 174 -1.33 5.96 -20.16
CA GLU A 174 -1.58 7.19 -20.90
C GLU A 174 -0.47 8.18 -20.54
N ILE A 175 0.29 8.61 -21.54
CA ILE A 175 1.32 9.62 -21.41
C ILE A 175 0.76 10.95 -21.90
N SER A 176 0.96 12.02 -21.14
CA SER A 176 0.59 13.38 -21.51
C SER A 176 1.75 14.35 -21.29
N ALA A 177 2.16 15.04 -22.34
CA ALA A 177 3.22 16.06 -22.31
C ALA A 177 3.05 17.05 -23.49
N GLY A 178 3.34 18.34 -23.29
CA GLY A 178 3.31 19.34 -24.36
C GLY A 178 1.97 19.49 -25.12
N GLY A 179 0.86 19.07 -24.51
CA GLY A 179 -0.47 19.03 -25.16
C GLY A 179 -0.71 17.82 -26.08
N LYS A 180 0.23 16.87 -26.13
CA LYS A 180 0.08 15.56 -26.79
C LYS A 180 -0.30 14.51 -25.76
N THR A 181 -1.14 13.56 -26.16
CA THR A 181 -1.51 12.39 -25.36
C THR A 181 -1.28 11.14 -26.17
N GLU A 182 -0.59 10.16 -25.60
CA GLU A 182 -0.33 8.85 -26.21
C GLU A 182 -0.73 7.74 -25.24
N GLU A 183 -1.54 6.80 -25.73
CA GLU A 183 -1.94 5.62 -24.97
C GLU A 183 -1.15 4.40 -25.42
N GLY A 184 -0.80 3.54 -24.48
CA GLY A 184 -0.03 2.33 -24.76
C GLY A 184 -0.21 1.25 -23.72
N LYS A 185 0.56 0.18 -23.89
CA LYS A 185 0.66 -0.92 -22.93
C LYS A 185 2.11 -1.20 -22.63
N THR A 186 2.42 -1.46 -21.37
CA THR A 186 3.75 -1.88 -20.98
C THR A 186 4.12 -3.19 -21.66
N THR A 187 5.40 -3.35 -21.97
CA THR A 187 5.93 -4.54 -22.63
C THR A 187 5.93 -5.76 -21.70
N GLY A 188 6.44 -6.90 -22.19
CA GLY A 188 6.68 -8.11 -21.37
C GLY A 188 7.54 -7.87 -20.13
N SER A 189 8.44 -6.88 -20.21
CA SER A 189 9.37 -6.46 -19.16
C SER A 189 8.84 -5.29 -18.31
N GLY A 190 7.61 -4.83 -18.57
CA GLY A 190 6.98 -3.74 -17.81
C GLY A 190 7.45 -2.35 -18.23
N VAL A 191 8.07 -2.20 -19.40
CA VAL A 191 8.63 -0.91 -19.84
C VAL A 191 7.58 -0.08 -20.58
N ILE A 192 7.56 1.22 -20.29
CA ILE A 192 6.81 2.25 -21.01
C ILE A 192 7.76 2.93 -22.00
N ASN A 193 7.40 2.98 -23.28
CA ASN A 193 8.21 3.67 -24.28
C ASN A 193 8.04 5.20 -24.15
N LEU A 194 9.14 5.91 -23.87
CA LEU A 194 9.18 7.36 -23.73
C LEU A 194 9.92 8.06 -24.88
N GLU A 195 10.39 7.31 -25.89
CA GLU A 195 11.03 7.89 -27.07
C GLU A 195 10.23 9.02 -27.75
N PRO A 196 8.89 8.91 -27.91
CA PRO A 196 8.08 9.97 -28.53
C PRO A 196 8.12 11.30 -27.79
N PHE A 197 8.48 11.28 -26.50
CA PHE A 197 8.49 12.43 -25.60
C PHE A 197 9.90 12.88 -25.22
N LYS A 198 10.93 12.42 -25.94
CA LYS A 198 12.34 12.76 -25.68
C LYS A 198 12.66 14.25 -25.69
N SER A 199 11.86 15.07 -26.36
CA SER A 199 12.04 16.52 -26.46
C SER A 199 11.23 17.34 -25.44
N GLU A 200 10.42 16.68 -24.61
CA GLU A 200 9.59 17.34 -23.60
C GLU A 200 10.37 17.43 -22.28
N GLU A 201 10.15 18.47 -21.47
CA GLU A 201 10.84 18.66 -20.18
C GLU A 201 10.24 17.78 -19.08
N GLU A 202 8.93 17.65 -19.08
CA GLU A 202 8.16 16.86 -18.10
C GLU A 202 7.08 16.04 -18.80
N VAL A 203 6.95 14.80 -18.35
CA VAL A 203 6.01 13.83 -18.91
C VAL A 203 5.15 13.28 -17.78
N MET A 204 3.84 13.44 -17.92
CA MET A 204 2.86 12.91 -16.96
C MET A 204 2.35 11.57 -17.45
N ILE A 205 2.58 10.52 -16.68
CA ILE A 205 2.17 9.15 -16.99
C ILE A 205 1.06 8.74 -16.04
N LYS A 206 -0.10 8.39 -16.59
CA LYS A 206 -1.13 7.64 -15.87
C LYS A 206 -1.00 6.18 -16.24
N TYR A 207 -1.05 5.29 -15.27
CA TYR A 207 -1.02 3.85 -15.53
C TYR A 207 -2.02 3.12 -14.66
N TRP A 208 -2.54 2.01 -15.18
CA TRP A 208 -3.55 1.17 -14.52
C TRP A 208 -2.90 -0.16 -14.14
N PRO A 209 -2.54 -0.36 -12.86
CA PRO A 209 -1.95 -1.61 -12.39
C PRO A 209 -2.87 -2.81 -12.61
N ASP A 210 -4.18 -2.60 -12.42
CA ASP A 210 -5.22 -3.56 -12.77
C ASP A 210 -5.93 -3.12 -14.05
N PRO A 211 -5.75 -3.82 -15.18
CA PRO A 211 -6.41 -3.45 -16.44
C PRO A 211 -7.94 -3.64 -16.40
N ALA A 212 -8.47 -4.37 -15.42
CA ALA A 212 -9.91 -4.52 -15.23
C ALA A 212 -10.53 -3.32 -14.48
N ASP A 213 -9.72 -2.58 -13.72
CA ASP A 213 -10.16 -1.45 -12.92
C ASP A 213 -9.76 -0.13 -13.59
N LYS A 214 -10.68 0.42 -14.38
CA LYS A 214 -10.46 1.68 -15.10
C LYS A 214 -10.54 2.92 -14.21
N GLU A 215 -11.06 2.79 -12.99
CA GLU A 215 -11.26 3.92 -12.07
C GLU A 215 -10.03 4.14 -11.19
N ASN A 216 -9.25 3.11 -10.90
CA ASN A 216 -8.05 3.18 -10.08
C ASN A 216 -6.76 3.24 -10.91
N PHE A 217 -6.40 4.45 -11.37
CA PHE A 217 -5.10 4.73 -11.98
C PHE A 217 -4.11 5.34 -10.99
N GLN A 218 -2.83 5.07 -11.22
CA GLN A 218 -1.73 5.77 -10.59
C GLN A 218 -1.17 6.83 -11.53
N LYS A 219 -0.65 7.92 -10.96
CA LYS A 219 -0.10 9.06 -11.69
C LYS A 219 1.35 9.25 -11.27
N MET A 220 2.22 9.43 -12.25
CA MET A 220 3.63 9.71 -12.06
C MET A 220 4.05 10.86 -12.98
N ILE A 221 4.98 11.69 -12.51
CA ILE A 221 5.60 12.75 -13.31
C ILE A 221 7.06 12.36 -13.48
N VAL A 222 7.48 12.25 -14.73
CA VAL A 222 8.84 11.91 -15.12
C VAL A 222 9.47 13.17 -15.70
N VAL A 223 10.59 13.59 -15.14
CA VAL A 223 11.37 14.71 -15.67
C VAL A 223 12.40 14.16 -16.63
N MET A 224 12.39 14.67 -17.85
CA MET A 224 13.16 14.18 -18.98
C MET A 224 14.37 15.07 -19.33
N ASP A 225 14.47 16.27 -18.73
CA ASP A 225 15.59 17.20 -18.91
C ASP A 225 16.90 16.71 -18.24
N GLN A 226 18.02 17.40 -18.48
CA GLN A 226 19.26 17.20 -17.73
C GLN A 226 18.98 17.35 -16.24
N LEU A 227 19.08 16.22 -15.52
CA LEU A 227 18.99 16.19 -14.07
C LEU A 227 19.99 17.19 -13.49
N GLU A 228 19.50 18.07 -12.62
CA GLU A 228 20.38 18.95 -11.86
C GLU A 228 21.38 18.09 -11.06
N PRO A 229 22.56 18.63 -10.68
CA PRO A 229 23.50 17.91 -9.86
C PRO A 229 22.79 17.31 -8.64
N ILE A 230 23.13 16.08 -8.26
CA ILE A 230 22.49 15.39 -7.12
C ILE A 230 22.68 16.14 -5.79
N ASP A 231 23.70 17.01 -5.70
CA ASP A 231 23.91 17.92 -4.58
C ASP A 231 22.92 19.11 -4.55
N SER A 232 22.18 19.34 -5.64
CA SER A 232 21.09 20.31 -5.69
C SER A 232 19.81 19.68 -5.12
N PRO A 233 19.07 20.40 -4.26
CA PRO A 233 17.73 20.00 -3.81
C PRO A 233 16.79 19.56 -4.93
N LYS A 234 16.81 20.26 -6.07
CA LYS A 234 15.97 19.91 -7.22
C LYS A 234 16.47 18.65 -7.92
N GLY A 235 17.78 18.50 -8.09
CA GLY A 235 18.39 17.31 -8.70
C GLY A 235 18.08 16.04 -7.91
N LEU A 236 17.95 16.15 -6.59
CA LEU A 236 17.51 15.07 -5.73
C LEU A 236 16.02 14.74 -5.89
N GLN A 237 15.15 15.76 -5.86
CA GLN A 237 13.71 15.58 -6.08
C GLN A 237 13.42 14.97 -7.45
N GLN A 238 14.15 15.37 -8.50
CA GLN A 238 14.05 14.78 -9.84
C GLN A 238 14.40 13.29 -9.84
N ARG A 239 15.50 12.88 -9.18
CA ARG A 239 15.88 11.47 -9.06
C ARG A 239 14.85 10.66 -8.27
N LEU A 240 14.36 11.20 -7.15
CA LEU A 240 13.31 10.55 -6.37
C LEU A 240 12.00 10.41 -7.17
N SER A 241 11.65 11.43 -7.97
CA SER A 241 10.47 11.39 -8.85
C SER A 241 10.62 10.32 -9.92
N ASN A 242 11.79 10.25 -10.57
CA ASN A 242 12.07 9.26 -11.61
C ASN A 242 12.07 7.82 -11.08
N LEU A 243 12.42 7.63 -9.80
CA LEU A 243 12.34 6.34 -9.11
C LEU A 243 10.95 6.03 -8.54
N ALA A 244 9.94 6.88 -8.79
CA ALA A 244 8.61 6.81 -8.18
C ALA A 244 8.64 6.80 -6.64
N LEU A 245 9.70 7.35 -6.04
CA LEU A 245 9.90 7.48 -4.60
C LEU A 245 9.42 8.84 -4.07
N SER A 246 9.33 9.86 -4.93
CA SER A 246 8.82 11.18 -4.55
C SER A 246 7.33 11.31 -4.80
N SER A 247 6.64 11.89 -3.82
CA SER A 247 5.27 12.41 -3.91
C SER A 247 5.23 13.94 -3.78
N ALA A 248 6.38 14.59 -3.69
CA ALA A 248 6.54 16.04 -3.63
C ALA A 248 6.75 16.66 -5.01
N ASP A 249 6.31 17.91 -5.18
CA ASP A 249 6.64 18.73 -6.34
C ASP A 249 8.16 19.05 -6.38
N ILE A 250 8.70 19.32 -7.56
CA ILE A 250 10.12 19.60 -7.78
C ILE A 250 10.37 21.10 -7.59
N ASP A 251 10.25 21.56 -6.35
CA ASP A 251 10.33 22.97 -5.95
C ASP A 251 11.71 23.37 -5.38
N GLY A 252 12.62 22.40 -5.19
CA GLY A 252 13.91 22.58 -4.54
C GLY A 252 13.85 22.70 -3.02
N ASN A 253 12.70 22.40 -2.41
CA ASN A 253 12.53 22.39 -0.97
C ASN A 253 12.59 20.97 -0.42
N LEU A 254 13.67 20.64 0.29
CA LEU A 254 13.86 19.30 0.86
C LEU A 254 13.03 19.04 2.13
N VAL A 255 12.24 20.01 2.59
CA VAL A 255 11.46 19.91 3.82
C VAL A 255 10.08 19.30 3.56
N GLY A 256 9.51 18.63 4.56
CA GLY A 256 8.14 18.12 4.48
C GLY A 256 8.03 16.80 3.72
N ILE A 257 7.36 16.81 2.56
CA ILE A 257 7.04 15.59 1.80
C ILE A 257 8.33 14.94 1.28
N THR A 258 9.25 15.71 0.69
CA THR A 258 10.54 15.19 0.21
C THR A 258 11.36 14.54 1.33
N CYS A 259 11.39 15.14 2.53
CA CYS A 259 12.07 14.55 3.70
C CYS A 259 11.39 13.24 4.16
N ARG A 260 10.06 13.18 4.15
CA ARG A 260 9.31 11.95 4.46
C ARG A 260 9.62 10.84 3.46
N ASP A 261 9.65 11.19 2.18
CA ASP A 261 9.88 10.25 1.08
C ASP A 261 11.34 9.74 1.10
N LEU A 262 12.30 10.62 1.43
CA LEU A 262 13.68 10.23 1.72
C LEU A 262 13.78 9.27 2.91
N LYS A 263 13.06 9.54 4.00
CA LYS A 263 13.01 8.65 5.17
C LYS A 263 12.42 7.29 4.82
N ALA A 264 11.37 7.25 4.01
CA ALA A 264 10.76 6.00 3.55
C ALA A 264 11.77 5.17 2.75
N MET A 265 12.44 5.78 1.77
CA MET A 265 13.50 5.12 1.00
C MET A 265 14.63 4.62 1.92
N GLN A 266 15.12 5.46 2.84
CA GLN A 266 16.18 5.06 3.78
C GLN A 266 15.77 3.89 4.67
N PHE A 267 14.53 3.87 5.14
CA PHE A 267 13.99 2.76 5.93
C PHE A 267 13.95 1.45 5.11
N ASP A 268 13.41 1.51 3.90
CA ASP A 268 13.28 0.33 3.02
C ASP A 268 14.65 -0.25 2.62
N ARG A 269 15.65 0.62 2.49
CA ARG A 269 17.04 0.25 2.14
C ARG A 269 17.92 -0.05 3.34
N ASN A 270 17.37 0.00 4.56
CA ASN A 270 18.12 -0.19 5.80
C ASN A 270 19.32 0.77 5.95
N PHE A 271 19.18 2.00 5.43
CA PHE A 271 20.12 3.10 5.61
C PHE A 271 19.82 3.86 6.91
N ALA A 272 20.73 4.75 7.29
CA ALA A 272 20.51 5.63 8.43
C ALA A 272 19.25 6.51 8.20
N PHE A 273 18.25 6.38 9.10
CA PHE A 273 16.95 7.05 9.03
C PHE A 273 17.04 8.53 9.44
N THR A 274 17.79 9.32 8.67
CA THR A 274 18.03 10.74 8.95
C THR A 274 16.98 11.63 8.30
N GLY A 275 16.49 11.24 7.12
CA GLY A 275 15.73 12.11 6.22
C GLY A 275 16.57 13.17 5.53
N ASP A 276 17.89 13.06 5.67
CA ASP A 276 18.87 13.89 5.03
C ASP A 276 19.58 13.09 3.93
N VAL A 277 20.06 13.80 2.93
CA VAL A 277 20.86 13.24 1.83
C VAL A 277 22.27 12.98 2.34
N ASN A 278 22.48 11.85 2.99
CA ASN A 278 23.80 11.40 3.42
C ASN A 278 24.55 10.73 2.26
N THR A 279 25.85 10.44 2.46
CA THR A 279 26.72 9.85 1.43
C THR A 279 26.19 8.52 0.89
N GLU A 280 25.55 7.70 1.73
CA GLU A 280 24.97 6.40 1.34
C GLU A 280 23.73 6.57 0.46
N THR A 281 22.79 7.43 0.87
CA THR A 281 21.61 7.80 0.07
C THR A 281 22.02 8.35 -1.30
N LYS A 282 23.05 9.21 -1.32
CA LYS A 282 23.54 9.84 -2.55
C LYS A 282 24.13 8.81 -3.51
N ALA A 283 25.03 7.95 -3.02
CA ALA A 283 25.65 6.91 -3.83
C ALA A 283 24.61 5.94 -4.42
N TRP A 284 23.59 5.59 -3.63
CA TRP A 284 22.51 4.73 -4.08
C TRP A 284 21.66 5.37 -5.19
N LEU A 285 21.30 6.65 -5.04
CA LEU A 285 20.57 7.40 -6.07
C LEU A 285 21.37 7.54 -7.37
N GLU A 286 22.69 7.74 -7.31
CA GLU A 286 23.57 7.78 -8.49
C GLU A 286 23.68 6.43 -9.19
N GLU A 287 23.72 5.33 -8.45
CA GLU A 287 23.77 3.97 -9.01
C GLU A 287 22.47 3.61 -9.73
N ASN A 288 21.34 4.05 -9.19
CA ASN A 288 19.99 3.73 -9.72
C ASN A 288 19.48 4.80 -10.72
N GLU A 289 20.28 5.82 -11.04
CA GLU A 289 20.01 6.78 -12.13
C GLU A 289 20.19 6.15 -13.53
N LYS A 290 20.87 4.99 -13.62
CA LYS A 290 21.33 4.38 -14.89
C LYS A 290 20.50 3.21 -15.41
N GLU A 291 19.42 2.83 -14.72
CA GLU A 291 18.50 1.75 -15.13
C GLU A 291 17.14 2.28 -15.59
#